data_AF-A0A0S3U6X5-F1
#
_entry.id   AF-A0A0S3U6X5-F1
#
_cell.length_a   1.000
_cell.length_b   1.000
_cell.length_c   1.000
_cell.angle_alpha   90.00
_cell.angle_beta   90.00
_cell.angle_gamma   90.00
#
_symmetry.space_group_name_H-M   'P 1'
#
loop_
_entity.id
_entity.type
_entity.pdbx_description
1 polymer ?
#
loop_
_entity_poly.entity_id
_entity_poly.type
_entity_poly.pdbx_seq_one_letter_code
_entity_poly.pdbx_strand_id
1 'polypeptide(L)'
;MNAYKVETVVLEDGKVLLQGLPFRVGETVEVIVLEGSTVQERSQPLETTEIHGTFDPADRVYLESVSSLMSEWESEADEQAYADL
;
A
#
# COMPACT_ATOMS: atom_id res chain seq x y z
N MET A 1 14.81 5.53 13.59
CA MET A 1 14.10 6.80 13.80
C MET A 1 12.62 6.49 13.74
N ASN A 2 11.86 6.78 14.79
CA ASN A 2 10.41 6.49 14.81
C ASN A 2 9.68 7.74 14.33
N ALA A 3 8.85 7.61 13.31
CA ALA A 3 8.02 8.70 12.79
C ALA A 3 6.60 8.57 13.34
N TYR A 4 6.05 9.69 13.83
CA TYR A 4 4.67 9.77 14.31
C TYR A 4 3.89 10.69 13.39
N LYS A 5 2.86 10.18 12.71
CA LYS A 5 1.93 10.99 11.91
C LYS A 5 0.87 11.56 12.84
N VAL A 6 0.76 12.88 12.89
CA VAL A 6 -0.32 13.60 13.57
C VAL A 6 -0.91 14.59 12.57
N GLU A 7 -2.23 14.55 12.41
CA GLU A 7 -2.95 15.51 11.58
C GLU A 7 -3.53 16.59 12.48
N THR A 8 -3.33 17.85 12.08
CA THR A 8 -3.85 19.00 12.81
C THR A 8 -4.18 20.10 11.82
N VAL A 9 -5.09 20.98 12.21
CA VAL A 9 -5.44 22.16 11.43
C VAL A 9 -4.57 23.34 11.86
N VAL A 10 -4.17 24.15 10.90
CA VAL A 10 -3.48 25.41 11.19
C VAL A 10 -4.46 26.35 11.90
N LEU A 11 -4.07 26.80 13.08
CA LEU A 11 -4.81 27.76 13.90
C LEU A 11 -4.56 29.19 13.40
N GLU A 12 -5.23 30.15 14.04
CA GLU A 12 -4.97 31.58 13.82
C GLU A 12 -3.48 31.90 13.99
N ASP A 13 -3.02 32.88 13.22
CA ASP A 13 -1.61 33.28 13.14
C ASP A 13 -0.63 32.22 12.63
N GLY A 14 -1.11 31.18 11.95
CA GLY A 14 -0.24 30.14 11.36
C GLY A 14 0.36 29.18 12.38
N LYS A 15 -0.22 29.12 13.60
CA LYS A 15 0.25 28.23 14.67
C LYS A 15 -0.36 26.84 14.53
N VAL A 16 0.36 25.82 15.00
CA VAL A 16 -0.17 24.46 15.15
C VAL A 16 0.06 23.98 16.57
N LEU A 17 -0.90 23.24 17.11
CA LEU A 17 -0.78 22.59 18.42
C LEU A 17 -0.73 21.08 18.21
N LEU A 18 0.43 20.48 18.52
CA LEU A 18 0.65 19.04 18.46
C LEU A 18 0.48 18.46 19.87
N GLN A 19 -0.41 17.48 20.04
CA GLN A 19 -0.70 16.83 21.33
C GLN A 19 -0.63 15.30 21.18
N GLY A 20 -0.45 14.60 22.31
CA GLY A 20 -0.47 13.13 22.35
C GLY A 20 0.79 12.45 21.80
N LEU A 21 1.86 13.20 21.56
CA LEU A 21 3.13 12.63 21.12
C LEU A 21 3.87 11.98 22.30
N PRO A 22 4.48 10.80 22.14
CA PRO A 22 5.15 10.06 23.22
C PRO A 22 6.56 10.59 23.52
N PHE A 23 6.76 11.91 23.43
CA PHE A 23 8.03 12.55 23.71
C PHE A 23 8.09 13.04 25.16
N ARG A 24 9.30 13.06 25.72
CA ARG A 24 9.58 13.52 27.07
C ARG A 24 10.19 14.92 27.06
N VAL A 25 10.05 15.62 28.19
CA VAL A 25 10.65 16.94 28.38
C VAL A 25 12.17 16.84 28.21
N GLY A 26 12.73 17.70 27.37
CA GLY A 26 14.17 17.76 27.08
C GLY A 26 14.61 16.91 25.88
N GLU A 27 13.70 16.15 25.25
CA GLU A 27 14.01 15.46 24.00
C GLU A 27 14.03 16.43 22.82
N THR A 28 15.00 16.26 21.93
CA THR A 28 15.03 16.97 20.65
C THR A 28 14.19 16.21 19.65
N VAL A 29 13.25 16.90 19.01
CA VAL A 29 12.36 16.31 18.00
C VAL A 29 12.48 17.09 16.69
N GLU A 30 12.48 16.36 15.59
CA GLU A 30 12.41 16.94 14.25
C GLU A 30 10.95 16.92 13.77
N VAL A 31 10.50 18.01 13.17
CA VAL A 31 9.12 18.18 12.71
C VAL A 31 9.12 18.38 11.21
N ILE A 32 8.36 17.56 10.49
CA ILE A 32 8.14 17.69 9.05
C ILE A 32 6.69 18.15 8.85
N VAL A 33 6.52 19.31 8.23
CA VAL A 33 5.19 19.87 7.90
C VAL A 33 4.89 19.56 6.45
N LEU A 34 3.78 18.86 6.20
CA LEU A 34 3.30 18.53 4.87
C LEU A 34 2.00 19.30 4.61
N GLU A 35 1.86 19.87 3.41
CA GLU A 35 0.59 20.41 2.98
C GLU A 35 -0.39 19.25 2.77
N GLY A 36 -1.46 19.24 3.56
CA GLY A 36 -2.54 18.29 3.37
C GLY A 36 -3.25 18.58 2.06
N SER A 37 -3.06 17.73 1.05
CA SER A 37 -4.05 17.65 -0.03
C SER A 37 -5.34 17.20 0.62
N THR A 38 -6.45 17.94 0.44
CA THR A 38 -7.79 17.51 0.89
C THR A 38 -8.26 16.32 0.05
N VAL A 39 -7.50 15.24 0.01
CA VAL A 39 -8.07 13.92 -0.15
C VAL A 39 -8.62 13.64 1.23
N GLN A 40 -9.94 13.66 1.37
CA GLN A 40 -10.58 12.95 2.48
C GLN A 40 -9.92 11.57 2.49
N GLU A 41 -8.99 11.34 3.42
CA GLU A 41 -8.75 10.01 3.93
C GLU A 41 -10.10 9.63 4.55
N ARG A 42 -10.98 9.07 3.71
CA ARG A 42 -11.87 8.04 4.21
C ARG A 42 -10.91 7.11 4.91
N SER A 43 -10.96 7.10 6.23
CA SER A 43 -10.53 5.97 7.00
C SER A 43 -11.37 4.82 6.47
N GLN A 44 -10.92 4.22 5.36
CA GLN A 44 -11.39 2.92 4.97
C GLN A 44 -10.92 2.08 6.15
N PRO A 45 -11.83 1.43 6.91
CA PRO A 45 -11.38 0.24 7.61
C PRO A 45 -10.64 -0.61 6.57
N LEU A 46 -9.64 -1.39 6.97
CA LEU A 46 -9.14 -2.46 6.11
C LEU A 46 -10.31 -3.42 5.83
N GLU A 47 -11.19 -3.04 4.92
CA GLU A 47 -11.99 -3.94 4.15
C GLU A 47 -10.99 -4.62 3.25
N THR A 48 -10.96 -5.94 3.39
CA THR A 48 -10.35 -6.86 2.46
C THR A 48 -10.48 -6.28 1.05
N THR A 49 -9.37 -6.16 0.33
CA THR A 49 -9.37 -5.68 -1.05
C THR A 49 -10.14 -6.69 -1.91
N GLU A 50 -11.46 -6.57 -1.95
CA GLU A 50 -12.25 -7.05 -3.08
C GLU A 50 -11.95 -6.07 -4.20
N ILE A 51 -11.07 -6.51 -5.11
CA ILE A 51 -10.64 -5.78 -6.29
C ILE A 51 -11.88 -5.49 -7.14
N HIS A 52 -12.53 -4.35 -6.91
CA HIS A 52 -13.53 -3.79 -7.82
C HIS A 52 -12.83 -2.90 -8.85
N GLY A 53 -11.83 -3.48 -9.51
CA GLY A 53 -11.47 -3.05 -10.85
C GLY A 53 -12.66 -3.37 -11.72
N THR A 54 -13.08 -2.43 -12.56
CA THR A 54 -13.95 -2.76 -13.68
C THR A 54 -13.17 -3.78 -14.50
N PHE A 55 -13.43 -5.07 -14.27
CA PHE A 55 -12.79 -6.15 -15.01
C PHE A 55 -13.24 -5.98 -16.45
N ASP A 56 -12.38 -5.38 -17.26
CA ASP A 56 -12.58 -5.37 -18.69
C ASP A 56 -12.57 -6.84 -19.11
N PRO A 57 -13.52 -7.32 -19.93
CA PRO A 57 -13.49 -8.70 -20.40
C PRO A 57 -12.16 -9.06 -21.07
N ALA A 58 -11.42 -8.08 -21.59
CA ALA A 58 -10.06 -8.27 -22.09
C ALA A 58 -9.06 -8.71 -21.00
N ASP A 59 -9.19 -8.22 -19.77
CA ASP A 59 -8.31 -8.58 -18.65
C ASP A 59 -8.49 -10.04 -18.22
N ARG A 60 -9.72 -10.56 -18.29
CA ARG A 60 -9.99 -11.99 -18.04
C ARG A 60 -9.31 -12.87 -19.08
N VAL A 61 -9.45 -12.54 -20.36
CA VAL A 61 -8.85 -13.29 -21.46
C VAL A 61 -7.32 -13.26 -21.38
N TYR A 62 -6.73 -12.11 -21.01
CA TYR A 62 -5.30 -11.99 -20.81
C TYR A 62 -4.81 -12.88 -19.65
N LEU A 63 -5.49 -12.86 -18.51
CA LEU A 63 -5.12 -13.70 -17.35
C LEU A 63 -5.29 -15.19 -17.62
N GLU A 64 -6.36 -15.60 -18.31
CA GLU A 64 -6.54 -17.01 -18.73
C GLU A 64 -5.44 -17.43 -19.71
N SER A 65 -5.07 -16.56 -20.67
CA SER A 65 -3.97 -16.83 -21.59
C SER A 65 -2.62 -16.96 -20.89
N VAL A 66 -2.33 -16.13 -19.88
CA VAL A 66 -1.09 -16.22 -19.10
C VAL A 66 -1.07 -17.49 -18.25
N SER A 67 -2.19 -17.84 -17.62
CA SER A 67 -2.27 -19.08 -16.83
C SER A 67 -2.08 -20.33 -17.68
N SER A 68 -2.67 -20.37 -18.88
CA SER A 68 -2.51 -21.49 -19.81
C SER A 68 -1.07 -21.61 -20.31
N LEU A 69 -0.41 -20.48 -20.58
CA LEU A 69 1.00 -20.45 -20.95
C LEU A 69 1.85 -21.03 -19.82
N MET A 70 1.62 -20.65 -18.57
CA MET A 70 2.39 -21.18 -17.43
C MET A 70 2.17 -22.69 -17.22
N SER A 71 0.95 -23.19 -17.43
CA SER A 71 0.67 -24.63 -17.39
C SER A 71 1.36 -25.43 -18.50
N GLU A 72 1.65 -24.82 -19.66
CA GLU A 72 2.47 -25.46 -20.70
C GLU A 72 3.94 -25.60 -20.27
N TRP A 73 4.48 -24.66 -19.47
CA TRP A 73 5.84 -24.74 -18.91
C TRP A 73 5.94 -25.64 -17.66
N GLU A 74 4.83 -25.92 -16.98
CA GLU A 74 4.75 -26.89 -15.89
C GLU A 74 4.41 -28.31 -16.39
N SER A 75 4.40 -28.52 -17.70
CA SER A 75 4.15 -29.86 -18.24
C SER A 75 5.27 -30.81 -17.86
N GLU A 76 4.86 -31.99 -17.40
CA GLU A 76 5.63 -33.16 -16.93
C GLU A 76 6.80 -33.60 -17.85
N ALA A 77 6.87 -33.06 -19.07
CA ALA A 77 7.96 -33.28 -20.03
C ALA A 77 9.28 -32.58 -19.63
N ASP A 78 9.22 -31.38 -19.04
CA ASP A 78 10.42 -30.68 -18.56
C ASP A 78 10.91 -31.26 -17.22
N GLU A 79 10.02 -31.80 -16.39
CA GLU A 79 10.36 -32.43 -15.11
C GLU A 79 11.15 -33.75 -15.31
N GLN A 80 10.84 -34.52 -16.36
CA GLN A 80 11.60 -35.74 -16.68
C GLN A 80 13.01 -35.48 -17.23
N ALA A 81 13.30 -34.28 -17.77
CA ALA A 81 14.64 -33.92 -18.22
C ALA A 81 15.61 -33.65 -17.06
N TYR A 82 15.09 -33.30 -15.88
CA TYR A 82 15.87 -33.10 -14.65
C TYR A 82 15.88 -34.33 -13.73
N ALA A 83 15.07 -35.36 -14.01
CA ALA A 83 14.99 -36.58 -13.20
C ALA A 83 16.08 -37.64 -13.51
N ASP A 84 16.82 -37.49 -14.62
CA ASP A 84 17.89 -38.41 -15.06
C ASP A 84 19.32 -37.87 -14.76
N LEU A 85 19.45 -36.86 -13.90
CA LEU A 85 20.73 -36.22 -13.48
C LEU A 85 21.17 -36.69 -12.09
#